data_AF-A0A966YE92-F1
#
_entry.id   AF-A0A966YE92-F1
#
_cell.length_a   1.000
_cell.length_b   1.000
_cell.length_c   1.000
_cell.angle_alpha   90.00
_cell.angle_beta   90.00
_cell.angle_gamma   90.00
#
_symmetry.space_group_name_H-M   'P 1'
#
loop_
_entity.id
_entity.type
_entity.pdbx_description
1 polymer ?
#
loop_
_entity_poly.entity_id
_entity_poly.type
_entity_poly.pdbx_seq_one_letter_code
_entity_poly.pdbx_strand_id
1 'polypeptide(L)'
;GECDEAVETARSVLDPNVLTIGFARRFATYKRAALFLTEIDRLHALLTNPDRPIQIIFAGKAHPADEPGKSLIRKIANLRHDPQMAGRIVFVEDYDINVCRHLIQGVDVWLNNPRRPLEASGTSGQKVVLNGGLNCSILDGWWAEAFDGRNGFAIGRGETHAQDEITDQRDGEALFRVLENEVVPLFYERDADGLPREWINMMMNSIASLAWRFSAHRMVMDYARSCYVPAAGGVSCDMTNR
;
A
#
# COMPACT_ATOMS: atom_id res chain seq x y z
N GLY A 1 27.71 -0.69 -11.79
CA GLY A 1 26.66 -1.29 -12.62
C GLY A 1 26.54 -2.73 -12.20
N GLU A 2 25.31 -3.23 -12.02
CA GLU A 2 25.11 -4.66 -11.75
C GLU A 2 25.52 -5.51 -12.97
N CYS A 3 25.78 -6.80 -12.75
CA CYS A 3 26.17 -7.75 -13.81
C CYS A 3 25.03 -7.96 -14.83
N ASP A 4 25.34 -8.17 -16.10
CA ASP A 4 24.34 -8.41 -17.17
C ASP A 4 23.39 -9.58 -16.84
N GLU A 5 23.87 -10.59 -16.12
CA GLU A 5 23.07 -11.72 -15.64
C GLU A 5 22.03 -11.31 -14.58
N ALA A 6 22.37 -10.33 -13.73
CA ALA A 6 21.42 -9.77 -12.75
C ALA A 6 20.33 -8.95 -13.46
N VAL A 7 20.68 -8.25 -14.55
CA VAL A 7 19.73 -7.48 -15.37
C VAL A 7 18.74 -8.41 -16.08
N GLU A 8 19.20 -9.52 -16.66
CA GLU A 8 18.30 -10.49 -17.31
C GLU A 8 17.44 -11.28 -16.31
N THR A 9 18.00 -11.58 -15.13
CA THR A 9 17.19 -12.14 -14.03
C THR A 9 16.09 -11.14 -13.64
N ALA A 10 16.42 -9.86 -13.45
CA ALA A 10 15.43 -8.83 -13.11
C ALA A 10 14.30 -8.69 -14.15
N ARG A 11 14.54 -8.98 -15.43
CA ARG A 11 13.52 -8.97 -16.50
C ARG A 11 12.50 -10.10 -16.38
N SER A 12 12.85 -11.20 -15.73
CA SER A 12 12.02 -12.41 -15.62
C SER A 12 11.53 -12.70 -14.20
N VAL A 13 11.94 -11.90 -13.21
CA VAL A 13 11.60 -12.10 -11.79
C VAL A 13 10.11 -11.88 -11.49
N LEU A 14 9.44 -10.95 -12.18
CA LEU A 14 8.03 -10.64 -11.93
C LEU A 14 7.14 -11.21 -13.03
N ASP A 15 6.01 -11.80 -12.64
CA ASP A 15 4.99 -12.30 -13.55
C ASP A 15 3.81 -11.33 -13.60
N PRO A 16 3.42 -10.81 -14.78
CA PRO A 16 2.29 -9.88 -14.90
C PRO A 16 0.92 -10.51 -14.60
N ASN A 17 0.81 -11.84 -14.53
CA ASN A 17 -0.43 -12.54 -14.18
C ASN A 17 -0.55 -12.81 -12.68
N VAL A 18 0.44 -12.40 -11.88
CA VAL A 18 0.49 -12.65 -10.44
C VAL A 18 0.18 -11.39 -9.65
N LEU A 19 -0.63 -11.54 -8.60
CA LEU A 19 -1.02 -10.44 -7.73
C LEU A 19 0.22 -9.72 -7.20
N THR A 20 0.38 -8.46 -7.56
CA THR A 20 1.52 -7.62 -7.18
C THR A 20 1.17 -6.67 -6.06
N ILE A 21 1.76 -6.90 -4.89
CA ILE A 21 1.61 -6.04 -3.72
C ILE A 21 2.79 -5.06 -3.63
N GLY A 22 2.49 -3.78 -3.70
CA GLY A 22 3.44 -2.69 -3.54
C GLY A 22 3.54 -2.20 -2.11
N PHE A 23 4.76 -2.15 -1.57
CA PHE A 23 5.09 -1.45 -0.34
C PHE A 23 6.21 -0.46 -0.62
N ALA A 24 5.92 0.84 -0.71
CA ALA A 24 7.00 1.81 -0.92
C ALA A 24 6.92 3.10 -0.12
N ARG A 25 7.89 3.29 0.78
CA ARG A 25 7.91 4.39 1.76
C ARG A 25 9.33 4.68 2.24
N ARG A 26 9.52 5.83 2.89
CA ARG A 26 10.70 6.03 3.76
C ARG A 26 10.59 5.03 4.92
N PHE A 27 11.62 4.22 5.12
CA PHE A 27 11.65 3.26 6.22
C PHE A 27 11.83 4.03 7.52
N ALA A 28 10.81 3.99 8.35
CA ALA A 28 10.80 4.45 9.73
C ALA A 28 10.08 3.39 10.55
N THR A 29 10.47 3.22 11.82
CA THR A 29 9.96 2.15 12.68
C THR A 29 8.43 2.13 12.80
N TYR A 30 7.79 3.31 12.85
CA TYR A 30 6.33 3.42 12.93
C TYR A 30 5.59 2.99 11.66
N LYS A 31 6.25 2.93 10.49
CA LYS A 31 5.63 2.44 9.24
C LYS A 31 5.48 0.91 9.21
N ARG A 32 6.10 0.21 10.18
CA ARG A 32 5.99 -1.23 10.42
C ARG A 32 6.20 -2.12 9.19
N ALA A 33 7.20 -1.84 8.35
CA ALA A 33 7.49 -2.70 7.19
C ALA A 33 7.80 -4.16 7.58
N ALA A 34 8.25 -4.40 8.81
CA ALA A 34 8.49 -5.73 9.38
C ALA A 34 7.21 -6.48 9.78
N LEU A 35 6.02 -5.85 9.79
CA LEU A 35 4.78 -6.53 10.19
C LEU A 35 4.47 -7.74 9.29
N PHE A 36 4.88 -7.69 8.02
CA PHE A 36 4.78 -8.83 7.10
C PHE A 36 5.65 -10.02 7.51
N LEU A 37 6.69 -9.77 8.30
CA LEU A 37 7.66 -10.77 8.72
C LEU A 37 7.28 -11.42 10.05
N THR A 38 6.20 -10.99 10.71
CA THR A 38 5.75 -11.62 11.95
C THR A 38 5.12 -12.99 11.71
N GLU A 39 4.59 -13.21 10.51
CA GLU A 39 3.89 -14.44 10.10
C GLU A 39 4.58 -15.05 8.87
N ILE A 40 5.87 -15.38 9.02
CA ILE A 40 6.73 -15.76 7.89
C ILE A 40 6.25 -17.02 7.16
N ASP A 41 5.69 -17.99 7.88
CA ASP A 41 5.18 -19.23 7.30
C ASP A 41 3.93 -18.99 6.45
N ARG A 42 3.05 -18.08 6.89
CA ARG A 42 1.87 -17.67 6.13
C ARG A 42 2.25 -16.87 4.90
N LEU A 43 3.25 -16.00 5.02
CA LEU A 43 3.81 -15.28 3.88
C LEU A 43 4.38 -16.24 2.84
N HIS A 44 5.16 -17.23 3.29
CA HIS A 44 5.69 -18.27 2.43
C HIS A 44 4.57 -19.02 1.70
N ALA A 45 3.52 -19.44 2.41
CA ALA A 45 2.37 -20.13 1.81
C ALA A 45 1.64 -19.29 0.75
N LEU A 46 1.53 -17.97 0.94
CA LEU A 46 0.98 -17.05 -0.07
C LEU A 46 1.88 -16.89 -1.29
N LEU A 47 3.19 -16.72 -1.09
CA LEU A 47 4.16 -16.53 -2.18
C LEU A 47 4.30 -17.78 -3.06
N THR A 48 4.17 -18.97 -2.46
CA THR A 48 4.41 -20.27 -3.10
C THR A 48 3.12 -21.02 -3.45
N ASN A 49 1.95 -20.39 -3.29
CA ASN A 49 0.68 -21.01 -3.63
C ASN A 49 0.65 -21.38 -5.13
N PRO A 50 0.35 -22.63 -5.51
CA PRO A 50 0.39 -23.06 -6.90
C PRO A 50 -0.73 -22.44 -7.76
N ASP A 51 -1.87 -22.11 -7.15
CA ASP A 51 -3.06 -21.65 -7.85
C ASP A 51 -3.24 -20.12 -7.75
N ARG A 52 -2.81 -19.54 -6.62
CA ARG A 52 -3.04 -18.13 -6.25
C ARG A 52 -1.79 -17.50 -5.63
N PRO A 53 -0.64 -17.50 -6.32
CA PRO A 53 0.59 -16.94 -5.78
C PRO A 53 0.47 -15.43 -5.59
N ILE A 54 1.33 -14.85 -4.77
CA ILE A 54 1.52 -13.39 -4.73
C ILE A 54 2.97 -13.03 -5.02
N GLN A 55 3.20 -11.79 -5.41
CA GLN A 55 4.53 -11.20 -5.46
C GLN A 55 4.54 -9.84 -4.77
N ILE A 56 5.66 -9.48 -4.16
CA ILE A 56 5.78 -8.27 -3.35
C ILE A 56 6.94 -7.43 -3.83
N ILE A 57 6.67 -6.15 -4.05
CA ILE A 57 7.69 -5.16 -4.37
C ILE A 57 7.83 -4.22 -3.18
N PHE A 58 8.96 -4.31 -2.50
CA PHE A 58 9.39 -3.35 -1.50
C PHE A 58 10.22 -2.26 -2.17
N ALA A 59 9.95 -1.00 -1.85
CA ALA A 59 10.85 0.09 -2.22
C ALA A 59 10.99 1.10 -1.10
N GLY A 60 12.17 1.69 -0.96
CA GLY A 60 12.33 2.74 0.03
C GLY A 60 13.77 3.08 0.34
N LYS A 61 13.91 4.05 1.23
CA LYS A 61 15.19 4.49 1.77
C LYS A 61 15.09 4.66 3.28
N ALA A 62 16.13 4.25 4.00
CA ALA A 62 16.32 4.58 5.40
C ALA A 62 17.11 5.89 5.50
N HIS A 63 16.91 6.64 6.57
CA HIS A 63 17.78 7.79 6.83
C HIS A 63 19.21 7.30 7.17
N PRO A 64 20.27 8.00 6.75
CA PRO A 64 21.64 7.59 7.07
C PRO A 64 21.94 7.49 8.56
N ALA A 65 21.17 8.16 9.42
CA ALA A 65 21.31 8.08 10.89
C ALA A 65 20.29 7.12 11.56
N ASP A 66 19.40 6.47 10.79
CA ASP A 66 18.38 5.56 11.31
C ASP A 66 18.85 4.09 11.20
N GLU A 67 19.67 3.66 12.17
CA GLU A 67 20.17 2.29 12.24
C GLU A 67 19.05 1.23 12.31
N PRO A 68 17.96 1.42 13.08
CA PRO A 68 16.80 0.52 13.03
C PRO A 68 16.20 0.39 11.63
N GLY A 69 16.03 1.50 10.90
CA GLY A 69 15.53 1.50 9.52
C GLY A 69 16.45 0.74 8.56
N LYS A 70 17.78 0.92 8.68
CA LYS A 70 18.76 0.18 7.87
C LYS A 70 18.76 -1.31 8.17
N SER A 71 18.66 -1.70 9.44
CA SER A 71 18.57 -3.11 9.83
C SER A 71 17.33 -3.77 9.25
N LEU A 72 16.20 -3.06 9.25
CA LEU A 72 14.96 -3.53 8.63
C LEU A 72 15.09 -3.73 7.12
N ILE A 73 15.68 -2.76 6.41
CA ILE A 73 15.97 -2.90 4.97
C ILE A 73 16.85 -4.12 4.72
N ARG A 74 17.92 -4.31 5.50
CA ARG A 74 18.79 -5.48 5.36
C ARG A 74 18.03 -6.78 5.59
N LYS A 75 17.15 -6.82 6.61
CA LYS A 75 16.33 -8.01 6.89
C LYS A 75 15.42 -8.33 5.70
N ILE A 76 14.73 -7.33 5.14
CA ILE A 76 13.85 -7.51 3.97
C ILE A 76 14.66 -7.89 2.72
N ALA A 77 15.77 -7.20 2.46
CA ALA A 77 16.64 -7.49 1.33
C ALA A 77 17.22 -8.91 1.40
N ASN A 78 17.52 -9.41 2.60
CA ASN A 78 17.99 -10.78 2.80
C ASN A 78 16.91 -11.84 2.52
N LEU A 79 15.62 -11.50 2.58
CA LEU A 79 14.55 -12.47 2.24
C LEU A 79 14.62 -12.89 0.77
N ARG A 80 15.18 -12.05 -0.12
CA ARG A 80 15.39 -12.42 -1.53
C ARG A 80 16.35 -13.61 -1.69
N HIS A 81 17.21 -13.83 -0.69
CA HIS A 81 18.19 -14.91 -0.65
C HIS A 81 17.66 -16.14 0.06
N ASP A 82 16.48 -16.07 0.67
CA ASP A 82 15.82 -17.24 1.25
C ASP A 82 15.32 -18.14 0.11
N PRO A 83 15.81 -19.39 -0.02
CA PRO A 83 15.37 -20.31 -1.05
C PRO A 83 13.86 -20.57 -1.02
N GLN A 84 13.22 -20.39 0.15
CA GLN A 84 11.78 -20.56 0.32
C GLN A 84 10.98 -19.41 -0.31
N MET A 85 11.57 -18.22 -0.44
CA MET A 85 10.89 -17.00 -0.94
C MET A 85 11.43 -16.51 -2.28
N ALA A 86 12.39 -17.25 -2.85
CA ALA A 86 13.16 -16.84 -4.01
C ALA A 86 12.25 -16.57 -5.23
N GLY A 87 12.44 -15.39 -5.84
CA GLY A 87 11.77 -15.01 -7.09
C GLY A 87 10.40 -14.33 -6.94
N ARG A 88 9.87 -14.15 -5.73
CA ARG A 88 8.56 -13.47 -5.51
C ARG A 88 8.64 -12.19 -4.69
N ILE A 89 9.80 -11.90 -4.10
CA ILE A 89 10.05 -10.66 -3.36
C ILE A 89 11.14 -9.86 -4.07
N VAL A 90 10.81 -8.63 -4.45
CA VAL A 90 11.74 -7.69 -5.07
C VAL A 90 11.94 -6.50 -4.15
N PHE A 91 13.20 -6.09 -3.99
CA PHE A 91 13.55 -4.87 -3.29
C PHE A 91 14.13 -3.85 -4.27
N VAL A 92 13.49 -2.68 -4.39
CA VAL A 92 13.92 -1.57 -5.24
C VAL A 92 14.53 -0.49 -4.36
N GLU A 93 15.84 -0.30 -4.52
CA GLU A 93 16.60 0.75 -3.84
C GLU A 93 16.26 2.15 -4.37
N ASP A 94 16.67 3.17 -3.63
CA ASP A 94 16.59 4.59 -4.04
C ASP A 94 15.21 5.07 -4.48
N TYR A 95 14.18 4.71 -3.72
CA TYR A 95 12.81 5.18 -3.96
C TYR A 95 12.75 6.71 -4.07
N ASP A 96 12.39 7.16 -5.26
CA ASP A 96 12.18 8.54 -5.65
C ASP A 96 10.83 8.69 -6.39
N ILE A 97 10.60 9.86 -6.99
CA ILE A 97 9.36 10.13 -7.72
C ILE A 97 9.25 9.29 -9.01
N ASN A 98 10.37 8.95 -9.64
CA ASN A 98 10.40 8.16 -10.86
C ASN A 98 10.06 6.69 -10.57
N VAL A 99 10.71 6.11 -9.56
CA VAL A 99 10.37 4.77 -9.06
C VAL A 99 8.92 4.73 -8.60
N CYS A 100 8.45 5.75 -7.87
CA CYS A 100 7.05 5.84 -7.47
C CYS A 100 6.11 5.79 -8.67
N ARG A 101 6.40 6.50 -9.76
CA ARG A 101 5.56 6.55 -10.96
C ARG A 101 5.41 5.17 -11.59
N HIS A 102 6.51 4.43 -11.75
CA HIS A 102 6.46 3.07 -12.29
C HIS A 102 5.75 2.11 -11.35
N LEU A 103 6.02 2.20 -10.05
CA LEU A 103 5.46 1.29 -9.07
C LEU A 103 3.93 1.43 -8.96
N ILE A 104 3.40 2.65 -8.83
CA ILE A 104 1.94 2.84 -8.71
C ILE A 104 1.17 2.44 -9.97
N GLN A 105 1.85 2.33 -11.12
CA GLN A 105 1.26 1.88 -12.38
C GLN A 105 1.28 0.36 -12.55
N GLY A 106 2.17 -0.34 -11.82
CA GLY A 106 2.38 -1.79 -11.98
C GLY A 106 1.87 -2.63 -10.81
N VAL A 107 1.44 -2.02 -9.71
CA VAL A 107 0.94 -2.75 -8.53
C VAL A 107 -0.57 -2.86 -8.54
N ASP A 108 -1.07 -4.04 -8.19
CA ASP A 108 -2.50 -4.29 -8.02
C ASP A 108 -2.99 -3.79 -6.66
N VAL A 109 -2.17 -3.99 -5.62
CA VAL A 109 -2.48 -3.60 -4.25
C VAL A 109 -1.39 -2.71 -3.68
N TRP A 110 -1.79 -1.55 -3.17
CA TRP A 110 -0.93 -0.67 -2.39
C TRP A 110 -1.14 -0.89 -0.90
N LEU A 111 -0.07 -1.30 -0.24
CA LEU A 111 -0.12 -1.77 1.14
C LEU A 111 0.29 -0.67 2.13
N ASN A 112 -0.67 -0.33 3.00
CA ASN A 112 -0.75 0.53 4.20
C ASN A 112 -0.68 -0.11 5.60
N ASN A 113 0.36 0.01 6.43
CA ASN A 113 0.30 -0.53 7.82
C ASN A 113 1.01 0.33 8.89
N PRO A 114 0.85 1.66 8.88
CA PRO A 114 1.41 2.51 9.92
C PRO A 114 0.87 2.15 11.31
N ARG A 115 1.66 2.41 12.35
CA ARG A 115 1.20 2.37 13.75
C ARG A 115 0.22 3.50 13.99
N ARG A 116 -0.96 3.17 14.51
CA ARG A 116 -1.97 4.14 14.94
C ARG A 116 -1.50 4.88 16.19
N PRO A 117 -1.76 6.19 16.36
CA PRO A 117 -2.28 7.16 15.38
C PRO A 117 -1.13 8.00 14.77
N LEU A 118 -0.03 7.36 14.36
CA LEU A 118 1.20 8.04 13.95
C LEU A 118 1.18 8.46 12.46
N GLU A 119 0.18 8.02 11.69
CA GLU A 119 -0.05 8.52 10.34
C GLU A 119 -1.05 9.68 10.34
N ALA A 120 -0.57 10.91 10.14
CA ALA A 120 -1.48 12.05 10.04
C ALA A 120 -2.39 11.99 8.80
N SER A 121 -1.88 11.49 7.67
CA SER A 121 -2.66 11.34 6.44
C SER A 121 -2.12 10.16 5.62
N GLY A 122 -1.07 10.36 4.82
CA GLY A 122 -0.46 9.32 3.99
C GLY A 122 -0.84 9.44 2.52
N THR A 123 -0.17 10.34 1.79
CA THR A 123 -0.51 10.64 0.39
C THR A 123 -0.08 9.58 -0.62
N SER A 124 0.77 8.62 -0.23
CA SER A 124 1.20 7.54 -1.14
C SER A 124 0.05 6.66 -1.60
N GLY A 125 -0.86 6.32 -0.69
CA GLY A 125 -2.06 5.53 -1.03
C GLY A 125 -3.05 6.28 -1.94
N GLN A 126 -3.06 7.61 -1.89
CA GLN A 126 -3.91 8.43 -2.76
C GLN A 126 -3.45 8.38 -4.23
N LYS A 127 -2.14 8.23 -4.47
CA LYS A 127 -1.57 8.19 -5.83
C LYS A 127 -1.98 6.96 -6.62
N VAL A 128 -2.18 5.82 -5.94
CA VAL A 128 -2.49 4.55 -6.61
C VAL A 128 -3.92 4.53 -7.17
N VAL A 129 -4.84 5.30 -6.58
CA VAL A 129 -6.27 5.31 -6.92
C VAL A 129 -6.50 5.52 -8.42
N LEU A 130 -5.86 6.55 -8.99
CA LEU A 130 -6.03 6.89 -10.42
C LEU A 130 -5.38 5.88 -11.38
N ASN A 131 -4.56 4.96 -10.87
CA ASN A 131 -3.95 3.90 -11.65
C ASN A 131 -4.74 2.58 -11.53
N GLY A 132 -5.88 2.59 -10.85
CA GLY A 132 -6.72 1.41 -10.64
C GLY A 132 -6.21 0.45 -9.56
N GLY A 133 -5.06 0.72 -8.93
CA GLY A 133 -4.62 -0.09 -7.79
C GLY A 133 -5.52 0.11 -6.57
N LEU A 134 -5.67 -0.96 -5.79
CA LEU A 134 -6.50 -0.98 -4.58
C LEU A 134 -5.65 -0.77 -3.34
N ASN A 135 -6.17 -0.01 -2.37
CA ASN A 135 -5.48 0.15 -1.10
C ASN A 135 -5.85 -1.01 -0.17
N CYS A 136 -4.85 -1.64 0.45
CA CYS A 136 -5.02 -2.51 1.60
C CYS A 136 -4.31 -1.84 2.77
N SER A 137 -5.07 -1.24 3.68
CA SER A 137 -4.48 -0.39 4.71
C SER A 137 -5.11 -0.51 6.08
N ILE A 138 -4.28 -0.32 7.10
CA ILE A 138 -4.73 0.00 8.45
C ILE A 138 -5.59 1.27 8.42
N LEU A 139 -6.66 1.29 9.22
CA LEU A 139 -7.52 2.45 9.46
C LEU A 139 -6.79 3.49 10.32
N ASP A 140 -5.89 4.23 9.68
CA ASP A 140 -5.20 5.41 10.22
C ASP A 140 -5.07 6.48 9.12
N GLY A 141 -4.83 7.73 9.52
CA GLY A 141 -4.67 8.85 8.61
C GLY A 141 -5.80 8.95 7.58
N TRP A 142 -5.44 9.10 6.30
CA TRP A 142 -6.41 9.30 5.23
C TRP A 142 -7.32 8.09 5.02
N TRP A 143 -6.84 6.88 5.33
CA TRP A 143 -7.60 5.66 5.07
C TRP A 143 -8.76 5.48 6.04
N ALA A 144 -8.58 5.92 7.30
CA ALA A 144 -9.66 5.96 8.28
C ALA A 144 -10.83 6.87 7.83
N GLU A 145 -10.53 7.93 7.07
CA GLU A 145 -11.55 8.83 6.51
C GLU A 145 -12.13 8.34 5.18
N ALA A 146 -11.34 7.58 4.42
CA ALA A 146 -11.61 7.22 3.03
C ALA A 146 -12.36 5.90 2.84
N PHE A 147 -12.06 4.91 3.69
CA PHE A 147 -12.56 3.55 3.51
C PHE A 147 -14.07 3.46 3.71
N ASP A 148 -14.77 2.84 2.75
CA ASP A 148 -16.24 2.68 2.79
C ASP A 148 -16.71 1.22 2.69
N GLY A 149 -15.78 0.25 2.74
CA GLY A 149 -16.07 -1.18 2.59
C GLY A 149 -16.16 -1.68 1.15
N ARG A 150 -16.15 -0.80 0.15
CA ARG A 150 -16.29 -1.16 -1.28
C ARG A 150 -15.17 -0.62 -2.15
N ASN A 151 -14.27 0.19 -1.59
CA ASN A 151 -13.22 0.93 -2.29
C ASN A 151 -11.79 0.46 -1.98
N GLY A 152 -11.64 -0.71 -1.35
CA GLY A 152 -10.36 -1.33 -1.00
C GLY A 152 -10.50 -2.27 0.19
N PHE A 153 -9.43 -2.43 0.96
CA PHE A 153 -9.36 -3.35 2.08
C PHE A 153 -8.88 -2.66 3.36
N ALA A 154 -9.45 -3.05 4.50
CA ALA A 154 -9.08 -2.54 5.82
C ALA A 154 -8.39 -3.61 6.66
N ILE A 155 -7.21 -3.28 7.18
CA ILE A 155 -6.48 -4.15 8.10
C ILE A 155 -6.96 -3.87 9.53
N GLY A 156 -7.66 -4.85 10.10
CA GLY A 156 -8.22 -4.77 11.45
C GLY A 156 -9.43 -3.83 11.54
N ARG A 157 -9.83 -3.50 12.77
CA ARG A 157 -11.02 -2.68 13.07
C ARG A 157 -10.69 -1.32 13.69
N GLY A 158 -9.43 -0.90 13.64
CA GLY A 158 -8.97 0.35 14.27
C GLY A 158 -8.76 0.25 15.78
N GLU A 159 -8.78 -0.94 16.36
CA GLU A 159 -8.55 -1.17 17.79
C GLU A 159 -7.12 -0.85 18.20
N THR A 160 -6.92 -0.27 19.38
CA THR A 160 -5.59 -0.03 19.96
C THR A 160 -5.49 -0.64 21.35
N HIS A 161 -4.28 -0.99 21.74
CA HIS A 161 -3.98 -1.47 23.08
C HIS A 161 -2.90 -0.58 23.72
N ALA A 162 -2.86 -0.52 25.05
CA ALA A 162 -1.84 0.23 25.78
C ALA A 162 -0.41 -0.33 25.58
N GLN A 163 -0.32 -1.58 25.11
CA GLN A 163 0.94 -2.25 24.77
C GLN A 163 1.02 -2.39 23.25
N ASP A 164 2.13 -1.90 22.70
CA ASP A 164 2.36 -1.86 21.26
C ASP A 164 2.52 -3.26 20.65
N GLU A 165 3.07 -4.20 21.42
CA GLU A 165 3.32 -5.59 21.00
C GLU A 165 2.00 -6.33 20.74
N ILE A 166 1.00 -6.13 21.60
CA ILE A 166 -0.34 -6.71 21.43
C ILE A 166 -1.02 -6.12 20.19
N THR A 167 -0.83 -4.82 19.96
CA THR A 167 -1.37 -4.15 18.77
C THR A 167 -0.70 -4.69 17.50
N ASP A 168 0.62 -4.90 17.52
CA ASP A 168 1.35 -5.45 16.38
C ASP A 168 0.96 -6.89 16.08
N GLN A 169 0.80 -7.74 17.10
CA GLN A 169 0.34 -9.11 16.92
C GLN A 169 -1.04 -9.14 16.25
N ARG A 170 -1.99 -8.34 16.77
CA ARG A 170 -3.35 -8.26 16.22
C ARG A 170 -3.37 -7.70 14.80
N ASP A 171 -2.58 -6.66 14.53
CA ASP A 171 -2.49 -6.06 13.20
C ASP A 171 -1.83 -7.02 12.20
N GLY A 172 -0.82 -7.79 12.62
CA GLY A 172 -0.21 -8.84 11.79
C GLY A 172 -1.19 -9.94 11.46
N GLU A 173 -1.90 -10.47 12.46
CA GLU A 173 -2.90 -11.52 12.25
C GLU A 173 -4.07 -11.03 11.37
N ALA A 174 -4.52 -9.79 11.58
CA ALA A 174 -5.55 -9.16 10.75
C ALA A 174 -5.09 -8.91 9.31
N LEU A 175 -3.83 -8.52 9.11
CA LEU A 175 -3.25 -8.33 7.80
C LEU A 175 -3.31 -9.62 6.98
N PHE A 176 -2.81 -10.72 7.54
CA PHE A 176 -2.82 -11.99 6.81
C PHE A 176 -4.23 -12.54 6.61
N ARG A 177 -5.14 -12.33 7.57
CA ARG A 177 -6.56 -12.67 7.39
C ARG A 177 -7.15 -11.94 6.17
N VAL A 178 -6.88 -10.65 6.03
CA VAL A 178 -7.37 -9.85 4.89
C VAL A 178 -6.73 -10.32 3.59
N LEU A 179 -5.42 -10.60 3.58
CA LEU A 179 -4.75 -11.11 2.39
C LEU A 179 -5.31 -12.46 1.93
N GLU A 180 -5.42 -13.42 2.85
CA GLU A 180 -5.80 -14.80 2.57
C GLU A 180 -7.29 -14.96 2.22
N ASN A 181 -8.17 -14.19 2.89
CA ASN A 181 -9.61 -14.40 2.77
C ASN A 181 -10.31 -13.37 1.89
N GLU A 182 -9.70 -12.22 1.65
CA GLU A 182 -10.32 -11.12 0.90
C GLU A 182 -9.51 -10.79 -0.35
N VAL A 183 -8.25 -10.35 -0.21
CA VAL A 183 -7.46 -9.81 -1.33
C VAL A 183 -7.12 -10.88 -2.36
N VAL A 184 -6.48 -11.98 -1.94
CA VAL A 184 -6.00 -13.02 -2.84
C VAL A 184 -7.17 -13.74 -3.53
N PRO A 185 -8.22 -14.19 -2.83
CA PRO A 185 -9.37 -14.81 -3.48
C PRO A 185 -10.04 -13.87 -4.50
N LEU A 186 -10.29 -12.61 -4.14
CA LEU A 186 -10.94 -11.65 -5.02
C LEU A 186 -10.11 -11.35 -6.26
N PHE A 187 -8.79 -11.25 -6.11
CA PHE A 187 -7.90 -11.02 -7.25
C PHE A 187 -7.83 -12.22 -8.19
N TYR A 188 -8.00 -13.46 -7.73
CA TYR A 188 -7.89 -14.68 -8.54
C TYR A 188 -9.23 -15.26 -9.00
N GLU A 189 -10.35 -14.78 -8.46
CA GLU A 189 -11.67 -15.15 -8.93
C GLU A 189 -11.89 -14.64 -10.36
N ARG A 190 -12.29 -15.54 -11.26
CA ARG A 190 -12.51 -15.24 -12.68
C ARG A 190 -13.89 -15.77 -13.06
N ASP A 191 -14.60 -15.02 -13.88
CA ASP A 191 -15.86 -15.46 -14.48
C ASP A 191 -15.62 -16.38 -15.70
N ALA A 192 -16.70 -16.75 -16.39
CA ALA A 192 -16.64 -17.58 -17.59
C ALA A 192 -15.85 -16.94 -18.76
N ASP A 193 -15.71 -15.60 -18.76
CA ASP A 193 -14.96 -14.85 -19.76
C ASP A 193 -13.47 -14.65 -19.36
N GLY A 194 -13.07 -15.16 -18.18
CA GLY A 194 -11.71 -15.01 -17.66
C GLY A 194 -11.42 -13.64 -17.07
N LEU A 195 -12.44 -12.89 -16.64
CA LEU A 195 -12.30 -11.54 -16.05
C LEU A 195 -12.58 -11.54 -14.54
N PRO A 196 -11.78 -10.80 -13.74
CA PRO A 196 -12.06 -10.61 -12.32
C PRO A 196 -13.10 -9.51 -12.09
N ARG A 197 -14.38 -9.82 -12.31
CA ARG A 197 -15.46 -8.81 -12.27
C ARG A 197 -15.54 -8.06 -10.96
N GLU A 198 -15.48 -8.76 -9.83
CA GLU A 198 -15.60 -8.12 -8.51
C GLU A 198 -14.36 -7.28 -8.16
N TRP A 199 -13.18 -7.70 -8.60
CA TRP A 199 -11.98 -6.86 -8.50
C TRP A 199 -12.12 -5.58 -9.32
N ILE A 200 -12.53 -5.69 -10.59
CA ILE A 200 -12.75 -4.55 -11.49
C ILE A 200 -13.83 -3.61 -10.90
N ASN A 201 -14.90 -4.17 -10.33
CA ASN A 201 -15.94 -3.41 -9.64
C ASN A 201 -15.36 -2.62 -8.45
N MET A 202 -14.52 -3.26 -7.63
CA MET A 202 -13.81 -2.58 -6.54
C MET A 202 -12.87 -1.48 -7.05
N MET A 203 -12.16 -1.70 -8.16
CA MET A 203 -11.32 -0.67 -8.79
C MET A 203 -12.15 0.54 -9.24
N MET A 204 -13.30 0.30 -9.88
CA MET A 204 -14.22 1.37 -10.29
C MET A 204 -14.76 2.14 -9.09
N ASN A 205 -15.16 1.44 -8.02
CA ASN A 205 -15.63 2.06 -6.78
C ASN A 205 -14.53 2.87 -6.08
N SER A 206 -13.30 2.38 -6.08
CA SER A 206 -12.11 3.10 -5.59
C SER A 206 -11.92 4.42 -6.33
N ILE A 207 -11.87 4.39 -7.67
CA ILE A 207 -11.73 5.59 -8.48
C ILE A 207 -12.90 6.56 -8.24
N ALA A 208 -14.14 6.07 -8.30
CA ALA A 208 -15.34 6.89 -8.18
C ALA A 208 -15.46 7.59 -6.81
N SER A 209 -15.10 6.91 -5.73
CA SER A 209 -15.23 7.45 -4.37
C SER A 209 -14.05 8.29 -3.92
N LEU A 210 -12.83 7.99 -4.40
CA LEU A 210 -11.60 8.56 -3.85
C LEU A 210 -10.96 9.64 -4.75
N ALA A 211 -11.04 9.51 -6.08
CA ALA A 211 -10.25 10.34 -7.00
C ALA A 211 -10.55 11.85 -6.86
N TRP A 212 -11.83 12.21 -6.79
CA TRP A 212 -12.24 13.61 -6.63
C TRP A 212 -11.98 14.10 -5.19
N ARG A 213 -12.22 13.24 -4.20
CA ARG A 213 -12.14 13.59 -2.77
C ARG A 213 -10.71 13.90 -2.36
N PHE A 214 -9.73 13.12 -2.82
CA PHE A 214 -8.31 13.29 -2.46
C PHE A 214 -7.49 14.04 -3.52
N SER A 215 -8.16 14.82 -4.37
CA SER A 215 -7.50 15.70 -5.33
C SER A 215 -6.83 16.89 -4.64
N ALA A 216 -5.56 17.17 -4.99
CA ALA A 216 -4.85 18.37 -4.56
C ALA A 216 -5.54 19.65 -5.04
N HIS A 217 -6.25 19.61 -6.17
CA HIS A 217 -7.05 20.73 -6.65
C HIS A 217 -8.15 21.09 -5.64
N ARG A 218 -8.89 20.08 -5.17
CA ARG A 218 -9.93 20.24 -4.14
C ARG A 218 -9.32 20.80 -2.85
N MET A 219 -8.21 20.22 -2.40
CA MET A 219 -7.49 20.70 -1.20
C MET A 219 -7.13 22.19 -1.31
N VAL A 220 -6.51 22.61 -2.42
CA VAL A 220 -6.11 24.02 -2.61
C VAL A 220 -7.33 24.94 -2.67
N MET A 221 -8.44 24.52 -3.28
CA MET A 221 -9.68 25.28 -3.28
C MET A 221 -10.24 25.47 -1.85
N ASP A 222 -10.22 24.42 -1.03
CA ASP A 222 -10.69 24.49 0.36
C ASP A 222 -9.82 25.47 1.18
N TYR A 223 -8.50 25.40 1.03
CA TYR A 223 -7.57 26.35 1.67
C TYR A 223 -7.81 27.80 1.21
N ALA A 224 -8.01 28.01 -0.09
CA ALA A 224 -8.28 29.33 -0.63
C ALA A 224 -9.58 29.91 -0.07
N ARG A 225 -10.66 29.13 -0.08
CA ARG A 225 -11.99 29.56 0.35
C ARG A 225 -12.10 29.75 1.86
N SER A 226 -11.54 28.84 2.65
CA SER A 226 -11.76 28.80 4.10
C SER A 226 -10.65 29.46 4.91
N CYS A 227 -9.47 29.66 4.32
CA CYS A 227 -8.32 30.23 5.04
C CYS A 227 -7.79 31.51 4.37
N TYR A 228 -7.32 31.43 3.13
CA TYR A 228 -6.56 32.54 2.53
C TYR A 228 -7.42 33.74 2.14
N VAL A 229 -8.57 33.54 1.50
CA VAL A 229 -9.49 34.64 1.13
C VAL A 229 -10.05 35.34 2.37
N PRO A 230 -10.57 34.61 3.39
CA PRO A 230 -10.99 35.24 4.65
C PRO A 230 -9.86 35.99 5.35
N ALA A 231 -8.65 35.42 5.43
CA ALA A 231 -7.51 36.06 6.06
C ALA A 231 -7.06 37.34 5.33
N ALA A 232 -7.27 37.42 4.01
CA ALA A 232 -7.01 38.61 3.21
C ALA A 232 -8.11 39.69 3.31
N GLY A 233 -9.12 39.49 4.15
CA GLY A 233 -10.26 40.40 4.28
C GLY A 233 -11.28 40.28 3.14
N GLY A 234 -11.12 39.28 2.27
CA GLY A 234 -12.15 38.92 1.32
C GLY A 234 -13.29 38.23 2.06
N VAL A 235 -14.51 38.74 1.92
CA VAL A 235 -15.70 37.94 2.24
C VAL A 235 -15.68 36.76 1.27
N SER A 236 -15.37 35.56 1.75
CA SER A 236 -15.58 34.35 0.96
C SER A 236 -17.05 34.41 0.56
N CYS A 237 -17.34 34.61 -0.73
CA CYS A 237 -18.72 34.73 -1.18
C CYS A 237 -19.47 33.51 -0.63
N ASP A 238 -20.38 33.75 0.31
CA ASP A 238 -21.38 32.77 0.69
C ASP A 238 -22.13 32.47 -0.61
N MET A 239 -21.72 31.41 -1.30
CA MET A 239 -22.53 30.76 -2.31
C MET A 239 -23.64 30.04 -1.56
N THR A 240 -24.51 30.82 -0.91
CA THR A 240 -25.83 30.38 -0.53
C THR A 240 -26.57 30.15 -1.85
N ASN A 241 -26.52 28.91 -2.33
CA ASN A 241 -27.40 28.43 -3.39
C ASN A 241 -28.84 28.76 -2.97
N ARG A 242 -29.42 29.77 -3.61
CA ARG A 242 -30.87 29.88 -3.80
C ARG A 242 -31.22 29.22 -5.13
#